data_AF-A0A5C7VBN9-F1
#
_entry.id   AF-A0A5C7VBN9-F1
#
_cell.length_a   1.000
_cell.length_b   1.000
_cell.length_c   1.000
_cell.angle_alpha   90.00
_cell.angle_beta   90.00
_cell.angle_gamma   90.00
#
_symmetry.space_group_name_H-M   'P 1'
#
loop_
_entity.id
_entity.type
_entity.pdbx_description
1 polymer ?
#
loop_
_entity_poly.entity_id
_entity_poly.type
_entity_poly.pdbx_seq_one_letter_code
_entity_poly.pdbx_strand_id
1 'polypeptide(L)'
;VLAAAMLAFGFVYIHPFEDGNGRLHRYLIHHALAQRGFSPVGVVFPVSAAILERIDDYRTVLESYSKRLLPLIEWEPTEKMNVRVLNDTGDFYRYFDATPHVEFLYACVEQTIEIDLPEEANFLERYDQFRIAIESLIEMPASTIDLLFHFLKQNEGRLSKRATEKEFAALNIQEITQIEKIYAELFAGLSE
;
A
#
# COMPACT_ATOMS: atom_id res chain seq x y z
N VAL A 1 3.57 16.47 7.06
CA VAL A 1 3.87 16.15 5.64
C VAL A 1 5.16 16.80 5.16
N LEU A 2 5.28 18.14 5.14
CA LEU A 2 6.49 18.87 4.70
C LEU A 2 7.83 18.26 5.17
N ALA A 3 8.01 18.14 6.49
CA ALA A 3 9.22 17.57 7.07
C ALA A 3 9.48 16.11 6.65
N ALA A 4 8.43 15.30 6.49
CA ALA A 4 8.56 13.92 6.03
C ALA A 4 9.05 13.86 4.58
N ALA A 5 8.48 14.70 3.71
CA ALA A 5 8.89 14.80 2.31
C ALA A 5 10.35 15.25 2.18
N MET A 6 10.73 16.36 2.82
CA MET A 6 12.10 16.88 2.77
C MET A 6 13.13 15.85 3.27
N LEU A 7 12.83 15.20 4.40
CA LEU A 7 13.71 14.17 4.98
C LEU A 7 13.85 12.96 4.06
N ALA A 8 12.73 12.39 3.61
CA ALA A 8 12.73 11.15 2.86
C ALA A 8 13.24 11.33 1.43
N PHE A 9 12.81 12.38 0.73
CA PHE A 9 13.26 12.63 -0.65
C PHE A 9 14.70 13.15 -0.70
N GLY A 10 15.12 13.99 0.25
CA GLY A 10 16.54 14.34 0.39
C GLY A 10 17.41 13.11 0.57
N PHE A 11 17.01 12.19 1.46
CA PHE A 11 17.69 10.92 1.68
C PHE A 11 17.78 10.05 0.42
N VAL A 12 16.66 9.87 -0.31
CA VAL A 12 16.65 8.99 -1.48
C VAL A 12 17.45 9.54 -2.65
N TYR A 13 17.57 10.87 -2.76
CA TYR A 13 18.45 11.51 -3.75
C TYR A 13 19.93 11.35 -3.42
N ILE A 14 20.31 11.45 -2.14
CA ILE A 14 21.70 11.21 -1.72
C ILE A 14 22.11 9.77 -1.99
N HIS A 15 21.18 8.82 -1.81
CA HIS A 15 21.36 7.39 -2.07
C HIS A 15 22.63 6.79 -1.38
N PRO A 16 22.80 6.94 -0.06
CA PRO A 16 24.07 6.69 0.61
C PRO A 16 24.45 5.20 0.78
N PHE A 17 23.53 4.26 0.52
CA PHE A 17 23.77 2.82 0.68
C PHE A 17 23.79 2.08 -0.65
N GLU A 18 24.41 0.90 -0.70
CA GLU A 18 24.40 0.03 -1.88
C GLU A 18 23.01 -0.57 -2.15
N ASP A 19 22.25 -0.84 -1.10
CA ASP A 19 20.87 -1.33 -1.15
C ASP A 19 20.09 -0.78 0.06
N GLY A 20 18.77 -0.81 0.00
CA GLY A 20 17.89 -0.45 1.10
C GLY A 20 17.44 1.01 1.09
N ASN A 21 17.96 1.86 0.19
CA ASN A 21 17.57 3.27 0.11
C ASN A 21 16.05 3.44 -0.07
N GLY A 22 15.41 2.65 -0.94
CA GLY A 22 13.95 2.71 -1.11
C GLY A 22 13.16 2.28 0.15
N ARG A 23 13.69 1.29 0.89
CA ARG A 23 13.08 0.83 2.16
C ARG A 23 13.21 1.88 3.25
N LEU A 24 14.41 2.47 3.39
CA LEU A 24 14.68 3.53 4.35
C LEU A 24 13.93 4.82 4.00
N HIS A 25 13.83 5.17 2.72
CA HIS A 25 13.01 6.29 2.25
C HIS A 25 11.57 6.18 2.75
N ARG A 26 10.92 5.04 2.51
CA ARG A 26 9.55 4.80 2.99
C ARG A 26 9.49 4.79 4.52
N TYR A 27 10.45 4.15 5.18
CA TYR A 27 10.53 4.17 6.64
C TYR A 27 10.60 5.60 7.20
N LEU A 28 11.40 6.49 6.60
CA LEU A 28 11.51 7.89 7.03
C LEU A 28 10.19 8.64 6.88
N ILE A 29 9.43 8.38 5.82
CA ILE A 29 8.07 8.92 5.65
C ILE A 29 7.18 8.47 6.82
N HIS A 30 7.08 7.15 7.04
CA HIS A 30 6.28 6.57 8.13
C HIS A 30 6.69 7.11 9.50
N HIS A 31 7.99 7.12 9.77
CA HIS A 31 8.54 7.60 11.02
C HIS A 31 8.19 9.06 11.28
N ALA A 32 8.39 9.93 10.30
CA ALA A 32 8.11 11.35 10.42
C ALA A 32 6.61 11.64 10.56
N LEU A 33 5.74 10.88 9.89
CA LEU A 33 4.28 11.00 10.04
C LEU A 33 3.81 10.49 11.41
N ALA A 34 4.31 9.33 11.85
CA ALA A 34 3.97 8.75 13.15
C ALA A 34 4.39 9.65 14.31
N GLN A 35 5.58 10.25 14.26
CA GLN A 35 6.03 11.24 15.26
C GLN A 35 5.13 12.48 15.33
N ARG A 36 4.33 12.75 14.30
CA ARG A 36 3.39 13.87 14.23
C ARG A 36 1.95 13.45 14.52
N GLY A 37 1.71 12.19 14.90
CA GLY A 37 0.39 11.71 15.32
C GLY A 37 -0.59 11.46 14.18
N PHE A 38 -0.10 11.17 12.96
CA PHE A 38 -0.97 10.78 11.84
C PHE A 38 -1.67 9.43 12.04
N SER A 39 -1.14 8.57 12.92
CA SER A 39 -1.80 7.34 13.33
C SER A 39 -1.66 7.13 14.84
N PRO A 40 -2.59 6.37 15.46
CA PRO A 40 -2.43 5.90 16.83
C PRO A 40 -1.17 5.05 17.02
N VAL A 41 -0.68 4.99 18.26
CA VAL A 41 0.46 4.12 18.60
C VAL A 41 0.11 2.66 18.29
N GLY A 42 1.00 1.99 17.55
CA GLY A 42 0.81 0.60 17.13
C GLY A 42 0.04 0.41 15.82
N VAL A 43 -0.52 1.49 15.25
CA VAL A 43 -1.21 1.45 13.95
C VAL A 43 -0.31 2.04 12.88
N VAL A 44 -0.14 1.29 11.79
CA VAL A 44 0.61 1.75 10.61
C VAL A 44 -0.31 2.62 9.77
N PHE A 45 0.12 3.86 9.48
CA PHE A 45 -0.57 4.72 8.53
C PHE A 45 -0.26 4.27 7.10
N PRO A 46 -1.22 3.78 6.28
CA PRO A 46 -0.91 3.00 5.07
C PRO A 46 -0.45 3.84 3.85
N VAL A 47 0.24 4.97 4.04
CA VAL A 47 0.69 5.86 2.96
C VAL A 47 1.57 5.18 1.89
N SER A 48 2.25 4.08 2.23
CA SER A 48 3.00 3.30 1.23
C SER A 48 2.10 2.67 0.16
N ALA A 49 0.87 2.30 0.52
CA ALA A 49 -0.12 1.76 -0.42
C ALA A 49 -0.55 2.85 -1.40
N ALA A 50 -0.93 4.04 -0.91
CA ALA A 50 -1.24 5.20 -1.75
C ALA A 50 -0.08 5.62 -2.67
N ILE A 51 1.18 5.53 -2.21
CA ILE A 51 2.36 5.77 -3.06
C ILE A 51 2.49 4.70 -4.15
N LEU A 52 2.20 3.43 -3.83
CA LEU A 52 2.28 2.32 -4.77
C LEU A 52 1.20 2.40 -5.85
N GLU A 53 -0.03 2.78 -5.48
CA GLU A 53 -1.12 3.03 -6.43
C GLU A 53 -0.79 4.17 -7.39
N ARG A 54 -0.04 5.17 -6.90
CA ARG A 54 0.41 6.34 -7.65
C ARG A 54 1.87 6.24 -8.08
N ILE A 55 2.33 5.04 -8.45
CA ILE A 55 3.74 4.77 -8.72
C ILE A 55 4.30 5.60 -9.88
N ASP A 56 3.48 5.91 -10.89
CA ASP A 56 3.90 6.71 -12.03
C ASP A 56 4.04 8.19 -11.67
N ASP A 57 3.16 8.73 -10.82
CA ASP A 57 3.30 10.07 -10.24
C ASP A 57 4.55 10.14 -9.37
N TYR A 58 4.78 9.14 -8.53
CA TYR A 58 5.99 9.03 -7.71
C TYR A 58 7.26 9.05 -8.56
N ARG A 59 7.29 8.26 -9.65
CA ARG A 59 8.42 8.27 -10.60
C ARG A 59 8.59 9.65 -11.23
N THR A 60 7.50 10.27 -11.68
CA THR A 60 7.53 11.60 -12.31
C THR A 60 8.11 12.66 -11.36
N VAL A 61 7.69 12.64 -10.10
CA VAL A 61 8.20 13.53 -9.04
C VAL A 61 9.70 13.30 -8.79
N LEU A 62 10.14 12.04 -8.70
CA LEU A 62 11.56 11.73 -8.55
C LEU A 62 12.40 12.25 -9.72
N GLU A 63 11.91 12.00 -10.94
CA GLU A 63 12.57 12.38 -12.19
C GLU A 63 12.59 13.90 -12.43
N SER A 64 11.61 14.63 -11.89
CA SER A 64 11.52 16.10 -12.01
C SER A 64 12.78 16.81 -11.49
N TYR A 65 13.50 16.19 -10.55
CA TYR A 65 14.76 16.70 -10.02
C TYR A 65 15.96 15.92 -10.56
N SER A 66 15.94 14.57 -10.51
CA SER A 66 17.11 13.76 -10.86
C SER A 66 17.55 13.91 -12.32
N LYS A 67 16.62 14.01 -13.28
CA LYS A 67 16.98 14.17 -14.70
C LYS A 67 17.76 15.45 -14.99
N ARG A 68 17.45 16.53 -14.28
CA ARG A 68 18.17 17.82 -14.42
C ARG A 68 19.55 17.78 -13.76
N LEU A 69 19.67 16.98 -12.70
CA LEU A 69 20.90 16.84 -11.94
C LEU A 69 21.95 15.99 -12.67
N LEU A 70 21.54 14.86 -13.27
CA LEU A 70 22.44 13.85 -13.85
C LEU A 70 23.53 14.42 -14.78
N PRO A 71 23.26 15.35 -15.71
CA PRO A 71 24.30 15.92 -16.59
C PRO A 71 25.37 16.75 -15.87
N LEU A 72 25.12 17.14 -14.62
CA LEU A 72 26.02 17.96 -13.79
C LEU A 72 26.87 17.11 -12.84
N ILE A 73 26.64 15.80 -12.79
CA ILE A 73 27.38 14.87 -11.94
C ILE A 73 28.50 14.25 -12.75
N GLU A 74 29.74 14.55 -12.39
CA GLU A 74 30.90 13.87 -12.94
C GLU A 74 31.13 12.58 -12.15
N TRP A 75 31.15 11.44 -12.81
CA TRP A 75 31.28 10.16 -12.13
C TRP A 75 32.01 9.09 -12.94
N GLU A 76 32.56 8.10 -12.24
CA GLU A 76 33.17 6.90 -12.81
C GLU A 76 32.64 5.63 -12.13
N PRO A 77 32.57 4.49 -12.84
CA PRO A 77 32.25 3.22 -12.22
C PRO A 77 33.42 2.74 -11.35
N THR A 78 33.08 2.14 -10.22
CA THR A 78 34.03 1.48 -9.31
C THR A 78 34.15 -0.01 -9.63
N GLU A 79 35.19 -0.67 -9.12
CA GLU A 79 35.39 -2.13 -9.28
C GLU A 79 34.24 -2.98 -8.76
N LYS A 80 33.44 -2.45 -7.81
CA LYS A 80 32.26 -3.12 -7.24
C LYS A 80 30.96 -2.82 -8.00
N MET A 81 31.03 -2.28 -9.22
CA MET A 81 29.86 -1.86 -10.00
C MET A 81 29.02 -0.76 -9.31
N ASN A 82 29.66 0.05 -8.45
CA ASN A 82 29.08 1.24 -7.84
C ASN A 82 29.60 2.52 -8.52
N VAL A 83 29.14 3.70 -8.10
CA VAL A 83 29.48 5.01 -8.67
C VAL A 83 30.42 5.76 -7.74
N ARG A 84 31.49 6.35 -8.28
CA ARG A 84 32.31 7.35 -7.59
C ARG A 84 32.06 8.72 -8.23
N VAL A 85 31.56 9.66 -7.43
CA VAL A 85 31.37 11.05 -7.84
C VAL A 85 32.70 11.80 -7.74
N LEU A 86 33.04 12.56 -8.79
CA LEU A 86 34.33 13.21 -8.98
C LEU A 86 34.31 14.71 -8.66
N ASN A 87 33.14 15.34 -8.70
CA ASN A 87 32.94 16.76 -8.41
C ASN A 87 32.19 16.99 -7.08
N ASP A 88 32.29 18.21 -6.54
CA ASP A 88 31.50 18.59 -5.36
C ASP A 88 30.05 18.86 -5.76
N THR A 89 29.13 18.09 -5.18
CA THR A 89 27.71 18.03 -5.54
C THR A 89 26.80 18.24 -4.34
N GLY A 90 27.37 18.51 -3.15
CA GLY A 90 26.62 18.55 -1.90
C GLY A 90 25.49 19.59 -1.88
N ASP A 91 25.70 20.72 -2.54
CA ASP A 91 24.70 21.80 -2.60
C ASP A 91 23.44 21.42 -3.40
N PHE A 92 23.55 20.50 -4.37
CA PHE A 92 22.40 20.01 -5.11
C PHE A 92 21.43 19.29 -4.16
N TYR A 93 21.94 18.44 -3.27
CA TYR A 93 21.11 17.70 -2.33
C TYR A 93 20.65 18.54 -1.13
N ARG A 94 21.35 19.65 -0.82
CA ARG A 94 21.04 20.52 0.32
C ARG A 94 19.90 21.50 0.03
N TYR A 95 19.81 22.01 -1.20
CA TYR A 95 18.92 23.12 -1.56
C TYR A 95 17.96 22.79 -2.69
N PHE A 96 17.56 21.52 -2.83
CA PHE A 96 16.59 21.13 -3.85
C PHE A 96 15.20 21.72 -3.57
N ASP A 97 14.49 22.07 -4.63
CA ASP A 97 13.07 22.43 -4.54
C ASP A 97 12.24 21.17 -4.32
N ALA A 98 11.73 21.02 -3.10
CA ALA A 98 10.92 19.90 -2.67
C ALA A 98 9.41 20.09 -2.92
N THR A 99 9.00 21.18 -3.57
CA THR A 99 7.57 21.48 -3.82
C THR A 99 6.81 20.31 -4.46
N PRO A 100 7.24 19.73 -5.60
CA PRO A 100 6.50 18.62 -6.21
C PRO A 100 6.47 17.37 -5.33
N HIS A 101 7.51 17.14 -4.51
CA HIS A 101 7.59 16.03 -3.57
C HIS A 101 6.60 16.18 -2.41
N VAL A 102 6.48 17.40 -1.92
CA VAL A 102 5.56 17.78 -0.86
C VAL A 102 4.12 17.62 -1.35
N GLU A 103 3.79 18.18 -2.52
CA GLU A 103 2.46 18.08 -3.12
C GLU A 103 2.05 16.63 -3.36
N PHE A 104 2.96 15.83 -3.92
CA PHE A 104 2.74 14.41 -4.11
C PHE A 104 2.45 13.69 -2.79
N LEU A 105 3.30 13.88 -1.77
CA LEU A 105 3.10 13.21 -0.48
C LEU A 105 1.82 13.70 0.23
N TYR A 106 1.45 14.97 0.07
CA TYR A 106 0.18 15.50 0.57
C TYR A 106 -1.00 14.77 -0.05
N ALA A 107 -1.01 14.64 -1.38
CA ALA A 107 -2.08 13.94 -2.07
C ALA A 107 -2.14 12.44 -1.72
N CYS A 108 -1.00 11.78 -1.46
CA CYS A 108 -1.02 10.41 -0.91
C CYS A 108 -1.58 10.36 0.51
N VAL A 109 -1.27 11.33 1.37
CA VAL A 109 -1.81 11.40 2.74
C VAL A 109 -3.31 11.69 2.73
N GLU A 110 -3.77 12.56 1.84
CA GLU A 110 -5.19 12.87 1.63
C GLU A 110 -5.95 11.64 1.17
N GLN A 111 -5.49 10.95 0.12
CA GLN A 111 -6.03 9.67 -0.35
C GLN A 111 -6.15 8.66 0.81
N THR A 112 -5.08 8.51 1.60
CA THR A 112 -5.10 7.58 2.73
C THR A 112 -6.11 7.93 3.80
N ILE A 113 -6.34 9.22 4.08
CA ILE A 113 -7.29 9.65 5.11
C ILE A 113 -8.72 9.60 4.61
N GLU A 114 -8.96 10.03 3.38
CA GLU A 114 -10.31 10.24 2.84
C GLU A 114 -10.89 9.00 2.17
N ILE A 115 -10.04 8.10 1.68
CA ILE A 115 -10.46 6.94 0.90
C ILE A 115 -9.94 5.65 1.54
N ASP A 116 -8.62 5.44 1.61
CA ASP A 116 -8.06 4.12 1.96
C ASP A 116 -8.47 3.66 3.36
N LEU A 117 -8.33 4.53 4.39
CA LEU A 117 -8.67 4.18 5.77
C LEU A 117 -10.19 3.96 5.97
N PRO A 118 -11.09 4.84 5.48
CA PRO A 118 -12.53 4.58 5.51
C PRO A 118 -12.94 3.29 4.80
N GLU A 119 -12.37 3.00 3.63
CA GLU A 119 -12.67 1.78 2.89
C GLU A 119 -12.18 0.53 3.62
N GLU A 120 -10.95 0.56 4.16
CA GLU A 120 -10.40 -0.53 4.96
C GLU A 120 -11.25 -0.79 6.21
N ALA A 121 -11.67 0.27 6.93
CA ALA A 121 -12.53 0.14 8.08
C ALA A 121 -13.89 -0.48 7.73
N ASN A 122 -14.52 -0.03 6.63
CA ASN A 122 -15.79 -0.56 6.15
C ASN A 122 -15.66 -2.03 5.72
N PHE A 123 -14.56 -2.37 5.05
CA PHE A 123 -14.25 -3.74 4.66
C PHE A 123 -14.13 -4.65 5.88
N LEU A 124 -13.37 -4.24 6.91
CA LEU A 124 -13.20 -5.00 8.15
C LEU A 124 -14.53 -5.22 8.87
N GLU A 125 -15.37 -4.18 8.97
CA GLU A 125 -16.70 -4.29 9.57
C GLU A 125 -17.60 -5.29 8.83
N ARG A 126 -17.66 -5.19 7.50
CA ARG A 126 -18.45 -6.13 6.68
C ARG A 126 -17.91 -7.56 6.74
N TYR A 127 -16.59 -7.71 6.82
CA TYR A 127 -15.95 -9.01 6.97
C TYR A 127 -16.32 -9.67 8.29
N ASP A 128 -16.26 -8.92 9.39
CA ASP A 128 -16.67 -9.41 10.71
C ASP A 128 -18.16 -9.80 10.72
N GLN A 129 -19.03 -8.99 10.10
CA GLN A 129 -20.45 -9.32 9.94
C GLN A 129 -20.65 -10.60 9.11
N PHE A 130 -19.90 -10.76 8.01
CA PHE A 130 -19.93 -11.97 7.19
C PHE A 130 -19.55 -13.18 8.02
N ARG A 131 -18.43 -13.11 8.75
CA ARG A 131 -17.95 -14.20 9.59
C ARG A 131 -18.98 -14.61 10.64
N ILE A 132 -19.55 -13.65 11.38
CA ILE A 132 -20.58 -13.91 12.39
C ILE A 132 -21.82 -14.58 11.77
N ALA A 133 -22.24 -14.13 10.59
CA ALA A 133 -23.38 -14.70 9.89
C ALA A 133 -23.13 -16.16 9.46
N ILE A 134 -21.92 -16.47 8.97
CA ILE A 134 -21.54 -17.83 8.58
C ILE A 134 -21.43 -18.75 9.80
N GLU A 135 -20.75 -18.31 10.87
CA GLU A 135 -20.62 -19.06 12.12
C GLU A 135 -21.98 -19.37 12.77
N SER A 136 -22.99 -18.51 12.54
CA SER A 136 -24.36 -18.72 13.04
C SER A 136 -25.16 -19.73 12.22
N LEU A 137 -24.78 -19.99 10.97
CA LEU A 137 -25.47 -20.92 10.08
C LEU A 137 -24.83 -22.30 10.09
N ILE A 138 -23.50 -22.36 10.12
CA ILE A 138 -22.74 -23.59 9.88
C ILE A 138 -21.51 -23.59 10.79
N GLU A 139 -21.32 -24.69 11.51
CA GLU A 139 -20.12 -24.89 12.31
C GLU A 139 -18.95 -25.26 11.40
N MET A 140 -17.98 -24.35 11.26
CA MET A 140 -16.76 -24.61 10.50
C MET A 140 -15.55 -23.86 11.09
N PRO A 141 -14.32 -24.36 10.87
CA PRO A 141 -13.11 -23.67 11.32
C PRO A 141 -12.98 -22.27 10.71
N ALA A 142 -12.44 -21.31 11.47
CA ALA A 142 -12.23 -19.92 11.01
C ALA A 142 -11.43 -19.85 9.69
N SER A 143 -10.40 -20.70 9.55
CA SER A 143 -9.61 -20.79 8.31
C SER A 143 -10.42 -21.19 7.09
N THR A 144 -11.50 -21.96 7.27
CA THR A 144 -12.41 -22.36 6.20
C THR A 144 -13.31 -21.19 5.79
N ILE A 145 -13.73 -20.35 6.75
CA ILE A 145 -14.47 -19.11 6.47
C ILE A 145 -13.59 -18.12 5.71
N ASP A 146 -12.34 -17.95 6.12
CA ASP A 146 -11.38 -17.09 5.43
C ASP A 146 -11.16 -17.57 3.97
N LEU A 147 -11.02 -18.88 3.77
CA LEU A 147 -10.90 -19.49 2.44
C LEU A 147 -12.17 -19.27 1.61
N LEU A 148 -13.34 -19.51 2.20
CA LEU A 148 -14.65 -19.30 1.58
C LEU A 148 -14.81 -17.86 1.10
N PHE A 149 -14.49 -16.89 1.96
CA PHE A 149 -14.52 -15.48 1.61
C PHE A 149 -13.59 -15.17 0.42
N HIS A 150 -12.38 -15.72 0.41
CA HIS A 150 -11.45 -15.52 -0.70
C HIS A 150 -11.99 -16.07 -2.03
N PHE A 151 -12.60 -17.26 -2.02
CA PHE A 151 -13.23 -17.84 -3.21
C PHE A 151 -14.40 -17.00 -3.71
N LEU A 152 -15.23 -16.47 -2.82
CA LEU A 152 -16.34 -15.60 -3.17
C LEU A 152 -15.82 -14.28 -3.74
N LYS A 153 -14.85 -13.65 -3.08
CA LYS A 153 -14.24 -12.40 -3.55
C LYS A 153 -13.63 -12.54 -4.95
N GLN A 154 -12.91 -13.62 -5.21
CA GLN A 154 -12.27 -13.87 -6.51
C GLN A 154 -13.28 -14.10 -7.66
N ASN A 155 -14.49 -14.57 -7.33
CA ASN A 155 -15.50 -14.99 -8.31
C ASN A 155 -16.80 -14.17 -8.18
N GLU A 156 -16.68 -12.87 -7.88
CA GLU A 156 -17.80 -11.91 -7.85
C GLU A 156 -18.98 -12.37 -6.97
N GLY A 157 -18.67 -12.98 -5.82
CA GLY A 157 -19.66 -13.45 -4.85
C GLY A 157 -20.26 -14.83 -5.14
N ARG A 158 -19.67 -15.62 -6.05
CA ARG A 158 -20.15 -16.97 -6.38
C ARG A 158 -19.07 -18.04 -6.23
N LEU A 159 -19.45 -19.25 -5.80
CA LEU A 159 -18.51 -20.37 -5.78
C LEU A 159 -18.50 -21.09 -7.13
N SER A 160 -17.30 -21.40 -7.62
CA SER A 160 -17.16 -22.26 -8.80
C SER A 160 -17.61 -23.70 -8.49
N LYS A 161 -18.09 -24.43 -9.50
CA LYS A 161 -18.46 -25.86 -9.36
C LYS A 161 -17.32 -26.69 -8.75
N ARG A 162 -16.07 -26.41 -9.14
CA ARG A 162 -14.90 -27.09 -8.59
C ARG A 162 -14.72 -26.78 -7.11
N ALA A 163 -14.91 -25.53 -6.69
CA ALA A 163 -14.78 -25.12 -5.29
C ALA A 163 -15.85 -25.80 -4.43
N THR A 164 -17.10 -25.84 -4.90
CA THR A 164 -18.19 -26.54 -4.22
C THR A 164 -17.98 -28.05 -4.13
N GLU A 165 -17.42 -28.68 -5.17
CA GLU A 165 -17.22 -30.14 -5.22
C GLU A 165 -15.95 -30.62 -4.49
N LYS A 166 -14.93 -29.76 -4.34
CA LYS A 166 -13.65 -30.14 -3.73
C LYS A 166 -13.42 -29.50 -2.38
N GLU A 167 -13.36 -28.16 -2.34
CA GLU A 167 -12.96 -27.41 -1.15
C GLU A 167 -14.11 -27.33 -0.13
N PHE A 168 -15.35 -27.24 -0.62
CA PHE A 168 -16.56 -27.08 0.18
C PHE A 168 -17.56 -28.22 0.01
N ALA A 169 -17.07 -29.44 -0.27
CA ALA A 169 -17.91 -30.62 -0.56
C ALA A 169 -18.86 -31.03 0.59
N ALA A 170 -18.57 -30.57 1.82
CA ALA A 170 -19.42 -30.78 2.98
C ALA A 170 -20.65 -29.87 3.00
N LEU A 171 -20.65 -28.77 2.22
CA LEU A 171 -21.77 -27.84 2.15
C LEU A 171 -22.84 -28.34 1.18
N ASN A 172 -24.10 -28.21 1.58
CA ASN A 172 -25.23 -28.49 0.71
C ASN A 172 -25.60 -27.27 -0.15
N ILE A 173 -26.44 -27.49 -1.16
CA ILE A 173 -26.83 -26.45 -2.13
C ILE A 173 -27.55 -25.27 -1.45
N GLN A 174 -28.35 -25.54 -0.40
CA GLN A 174 -29.08 -24.49 0.32
C GLN A 174 -28.11 -23.62 1.12
N GLU A 175 -27.15 -24.24 1.81
CA GLU A 175 -26.07 -23.55 2.53
C GLU A 175 -25.26 -22.68 1.57
N ILE A 176 -24.80 -23.21 0.44
CA ILE A 176 -24.05 -22.46 -0.57
C ILE A 176 -24.86 -21.25 -1.05
N THR A 177 -26.13 -21.45 -1.40
CA THR A 177 -27.01 -20.36 -1.87
C THR A 177 -27.17 -19.27 -0.81
N GLN A 178 -27.27 -19.66 0.46
CA GLN A 178 -27.43 -18.72 1.57
C GLN A 178 -26.13 -17.95 1.86
N ILE A 179 -24.98 -18.61 1.76
CA ILE A 179 -23.65 -17.99 1.88
C ILE A 179 -23.45 -16.94 0.77
N GLU A 180 -23.71 -17.30 -0.48
CA GLU A 180 -23.60 -16.39 -1.62
C GLU A 180 -24.54 -15.19 -1.46
N LYS A 181 -25.74 -15.41 -0.93
CA LYS A 181 -26.69 -14.35 -0.61
C LYS A 181 -26.18 -13.42 0.49
N ILE A 182 -25.64 -13.94 1.59
CA ILE A 182 -25.07 -13.13 2.67
C ILE A 182 -23.90 -12.29 2.16
N TYR A 183 -23.03 -12.91 1.36
CA TYR A 183 -21.93 -12.19 0.72
C TYR A 183 -22.46 -11.05 -0.16
N ALA A 184 -23.45 -11.33 -1.01
CA ALA A 184 -24.05 -10.31 -1.86
C ALA A 184 -24.72 -9.20 -1.05
N GLU A 185 -25.42 -9.50 0.05
CA GLU A 185 -26.04 -8.47 0.89
C GLU A 185 -25.02 -7.57 1.59
N LEU A 186 -23.92 -8.13 2.08
CA LEU A 186 -22.89 -7.39 2.80
C LEU A 186 -21.93 -6.65 1.87
N PHE A 187 -21.67 -7.17 0.67
CA PHE A 187 -20.66 -6.62 -0.26
C PHE A 187 -21.26 -6.07 -1.56
N ALA A 188 -22.59 -6.03 -1.73
CA ALA A 188 -23.23 -5.34 -2.86
C ALA A 188 -22.84 -3.86 -2.88
N GLY A 189 -22.37 -3.39 -4.05
CA GLY A 189 -21.98 -1.99 -4.28
C GLY A 189 -20.50 -1.68 -4.08
N LEU A 190 -19.69 -2.65 -3.64
CA LEU A 190 -18.24 -2.60 -3.76
C LEU A 190 -17.86 -3.17 -5.13
N SER A 191 -18.10 -2.39 -6.19
CA SER A 191 -17.38 -2.60 -7.45
C SER A 191 -15.99 -2.01 -7.27
N GLU A 192 -14.95 -2.80 -7.61
CA GLU A 192 -13.55 -2.32 -7.71
C GLU A 192 -13.43 -1.01 -8.50
#